data_AF-A0A6G2V7D5-F1
#
_entry.id   AF-A0A6G2V7D5-F1
#
_cell.length_a   1.000
_cell.length_b   1.000
_cell.length_c   1.000
_cell.angle_alpha   90.00
_cell.angle_beta   90.00
_cell.angle_gamma   90.00
#
_symmetry.space_group_name_H-M   'P 1'
#
loop_
_entity.id
_entity.type
_entity.pdbx_description
1 polymer ?
#
loop_
_entity_poly.entity_id
_entity_poly.type
_entity_poly.pdbx_seq_one_letter_code
_entity_poly.pdbx_strand_id
1 'polypeptide(L)'
;MPLAPQRPEDRLTEEYYTPVRLPPDVAALASVPDTLAPGSPAKVGILDLAFAVRGGRTELVGRYQKTPLQIMRPLWIDPAQPGMSYVYLMATGGGIAQADRYRMDFHCGPGTQVHLTTQAATKVFRMEHDYASQRVHLTADSGSYVEYLPDPLIPFRDARFYQRTEVTVAPGATVLVGDTLTAGRLARGERHAYRMLATDLRVSRPDGTLLAIDTLRLAPGAGVLGPGVFAGHDHVASLFVVTDRVPAAGLADTLHEALAGLGVLYGVSVLPRDCGAWVRLLDDSPVRVAEAQRAVWHAVRRLLTGHPPPDLRKP
;
A
#
# COMPACT_ATOMS: atom_id res chain seq x y z
N MET A 1 -13.52 -20.54 16.76
CA MET A 1 -13.83 -19.22 16.17
C MET A 1 -12.56 -18.38 16.26
N PRO A 2 -11.97 -17.89 15.17
CA PRO A 2 -10.97 -16.85 15.32
C PRO A 2 -11.71 -15.60 15.81
N LEU A 3 -11.25 -15.06 16.94
CA LEU A 3 -11.72 -13.79 17.48
C LEU A 3 -11.52 -12.74 16.38
N ALA A 4 -12.61 -12.11 15.94
CA ALA A 4 -12.50 -10.86 15.20
C ALA A 4 -11.56 -9.94 16.00
N PRO A 5 -10.62 -9.23 15.35
CA PRO A 5 -9.73 -8.32 16.07
C PRO A 5 -10.61 -7.40 16.92
N GLN A 6 -10.35 -7.39 18.24
CA GLN A 6 -11.07 -6.53 19.17
C GLN A 6 -10.93 -5.10 18.65
N ARG A 7 -12.02 -4.56 18.11
CA ARG A 7 -12.09 -3.15 17.72
C ARG A 7 -11.96 -2.38 19.03
N PRO A 8 -10.96 -1.50 19.19
CA PRO A 8 -10.80 -0.75 20.42
C PRO A 8 -12.08 0.06 20.68
N GLU A 9 -12.41 0.19 21.97
CA GLU A 9 -13.64 0.87 22.42
C GLU A 9 -13.69 2.32 21.94
N ASP A 10 -12.53 2.97 21.76
CA ASP A 10 -12.43 4.32 21.22
C ASP A 10 -11.32 4.48 20.16
N ARG A 11 -11.72 4.82 18.94
CA ARG A 11 -10.87 5.05 17.77
C ARG A 11 -10.21 6.43 17.77
N LEU A 12 -10.65 7.32 18.64
CA LEU A 12 -10.15 8.69 18.73
C LEU A 12 -9.02 8.84 19.77
N THR A 13 -8.67 7.77 20.46
CA THR A 13 -7.50 7.74 21.34
C THR A 13 -6.22 7.83 20.53
N GLU A 14 -5.23 8.56 21.05
CA GLU A 14 -3.93 8.75 20.37
C GLU A 14 -3.21 7.43 20.11
N GLU A 15 -3.29 6.49 21.06
CA GLU A 15 -2.75 5.13 20.94
C GLU A 15 -3.28 4.38 19.72
N TYR A 16 -4.51 4.69 19.28
CA TYR A 16 -5.12 4.03 18.14
C TYR A 16 -4.47 4.44 16.81
N TYR A 17 -4.25 5.75 16.59
CA TYR A 17 -3.78 6.25 15.31
C TYR A 17 -2.27 6.53 15.26
N THR A 18 -1.61 6.65 16.42
CA THR A 18 -0.16 6.83 16.49
C THR A 18 0.57 5.50 16.24
N PRO A 19 1.71 5.49 15.53
CA PRO A 19 2.48 4.27 15.33
C PRO A 19 3.07 3.74 16.64
N VAL A 20 2.78 2.48 16.96
CA VAL A 20 3.26 1.81 18.20
C VAL A 20 4.80 1.72 18.25
N ARG A 21 5.46 1.61 17.09
CA ARG A 21 6.92 1.63 16.98
C ARG A 21 7.33 2.49 15.79
N LEU A 22 7.94 3.63 16.10
CA LEU A 22 8.57 4.51 15.12
C LEU A 22 10.02 4.05 14.87
N PRO A 23 10.48 4.09 13.62
CA PRO A 23 11.91 3.97 13.33
C PRO A 23 12.69 5.06 14.08
N PRO A 24 13.90 4.79 14.62
CA PRO A 24 14.68 5.77 15.37
C PRO A 24 14.89 7.09 14.61
N ASP A 25 15.17 7.00 13.31
CA ASP A 25 15.38 8.15 12.43
C ASP A 25 14.14 9.04 12.29
N VAL A 26 12.94 8.44 12.33
CA VAL A 26 11.67 9.17 12.30
C VAL A 26 11.35 9.74 13.68
N ALA A 27 11.59 8.97 14.74
CA ALA A 27 11.40 9.41 16.11
C ALA A 27 12.27 10.63 16.44
N ALA A 28 13.48 10.71 15.89
CA ALA A 28 14.37 11.86 16.02
C ALA A 28 13.83 13.16 15.39
N LEU A 29 12.79 13.07 14.53
CA LEU A 29 12.13 14.22 13.91
C LEU A 29 10.88 14.68 14.67
N ALA A 30 10.46 13.93 15.70
CA ALA A 30 9.29 14.26 16.49
C ALA A 30 9.50 15.59 17.23
N SER A 31 8.56 16.51 17.08
CA SER A 31 8.57 17.80 17.78
C SER A 31 7.13 18.32 17.91
N VAL A 32 6.93 19.33 18.75
CA VAL A 32 5.64 20.04 18.79
C VAL A 32 5.46 20.80 17.47
N PRO A 33 4.36 20.60 16.74
CA PRO A 33 4.07 21.40 15.54
C PRO A 33 3.68 22.83 15.91
N ASP A 34 4.08 23.78 15.07
CA ASP A 34 3.65 25.18 15.09
C ASP A 34 2.25 25.38 14.46
N THR A 35 1.71 24.31 13.86
CA THR A 35 0.35 24.19 13.31
C THR A 35 -0.56 23.36 14.22
N LEU A 36 -1.78 23.04 13.76
CA LEU A 36 -2.67 22.09 14.44
C LEU A 36 -1.94 20.77 14.79
N ALA A 37 -2.02 20.38 16.06
CA ALA A 37 -1.41 19.15 16.57
C ALA A 37 -2.18 17.88 16.13
N PRO A 38 -1.55 16.69 16.17
CA PRO A 38 -2.27 15.42 16.06
C PRO A 38 -3.46 15.39 17.04
N GLY A 39 -4.59 14.80 16.62
CA GLY A 39 -5.85 14.82 17.37
C GLY A 39 -6.77 16.01 17.02
N SER A 40 -6.26 17.07 16.40
CA SER A 40 -7.10 18.17 15.90
C SER A 40 -8.02 17.70 14.75
N PRO A 41 -9.16 18.37 14.51
CA PRO A 41 -9.97 18.15 13.33
C PRO A 41 -9.11 18.17 12.05
N ALA A 42 -9.36 17.25 11.13
CA ALA A 42 -8.61 17.05 9.88
C ALA A 42 -7.13 16.61 10.00
N LYS A 43 -6.55 16.46 11.20
CA LYS A 43 -5.18 15.90 11.38
C LYS A 43 -5.15 14.38 11.53
N VAL A 44 -6.22 13.81 12.07
CA VAL A 44 -6.36 12.36 12.25
C VAL A 44 -7.38 11.84 11.27
N GLY A 45 -6.94 10.96 10.37
CA GLY A 45 -7.78 10.29 9.39
C GLY A 45 -7.90 8.81 9.72
N ILE A 46 -9.13 8.28 9.76
CA ILE A 46 -9.38 6.88 10.11
C ILE A 46 -10.33 6.28 9.10
N LEU A 47 -10.00 5.08 8.63
CA LEU A 47 -10.86 4.31 7.74
C LEU A 47 -10.87 2.84 8.17
N ASP A 48 -11.99 2.37 8.73
CA ASP A 48 -12.17 0.96 9.06
C ASP A 48 -13.23 0.38 8.13
N LEU A 49 -12.84 -0.55 7.27
CA LEU A 49 -13.74 -1.23 6.33
C LEU A 49 -13.75 -2.73 6.62
N ALA A 50 -14.94 -3.31 6.62
CA ALA A 50 -15.12 -4.76 6.69
C ALA A 50 -15.95 -5.24 5.50
N PHE A 51 -15.47 -6.27 4.82
CA PHE A 51 -16.09 -6.85 3.64
C PHE A 51 -16.55 -8.28 3.93
N ALA A 52 -17.70 -8.66 3.35
CA ALA A 52 -18.20 -10.03 3.40
C ALA A 52 -18.94 -10.40 2.11
N VAL A 53 -18.99 -11.69 1.78
CA VAL A 53 -19.79 -12.19 0.67
C VAL A 53 -21.27 -12.16 1.05
N ARG A 54 -22.10 -11.47 0.25
CA ARG A 54 -23.55 -11.38 0.38
C ARG A 54 -24.18 -11.48 -1.01
N GLY A 55 -25.16 -12.37 -1.18
CA GLY A 55 -25.85 -12.53 -2.46
C GLY A 55 -24.91 -12.86 -3.64
N GLY A 56 -23.81 -13.60 -3.39
CA GLY A 56 -22.86 -13.99 -4.43
C GLY A 56 -21.82 -12.93 -4.83
N ARG A 57 -21.80 -11.76 -4.17
CA ARG A 57 -20.76 -10.73 -4.38
C ARG A 57 -20.19 -10.22 -3.06
N THR A 58 -19.05 -9.54 -3.14
CA THR A 58 -18.42 -8.91 -1.99
C THR A 58 -19.07 -7.56 -1.71
N GLU A 59 -19.56 -7.38 -0.47
CA GLU A 59 -20.22 -6.17 0.01
C GLU A 59 -19.43 -5.53 1.15
N LEU A 60 -19.51 -4.21 1.26
CA LEU A 60 -19.02 -3.47 2.42
C LEU A 60 -20.04 -3.57 3.56
N VAL A 61 -19.74 -4.37 4.58
CA VAL A 61 -20.63 -4.69 5.71
C VAL A 61 -20.28 -3.96 7.00
N GLY A 62 -19.11 -3.31 7.05
CA GLY A 62 -18.72 -2.43 8.16
C GLY A 62 -17.96 -1.24 7.63
N ARG A 63 -18.28 -0.05 8.14
CA ARG A 63 -17.63 1.20 7.74
C ARG A 63 -17.56 2.15 8.93
N TYR A 64 -16.35 2.53 9.31
CA TYR A 64 -16.07 3.72 10.10
C TYR A 64 -15.17 4.64 9.28
N GLN A 65 -15.50 5.93 9.25
CA GLN A 65 -14.77 6.91 8.46
C GLN A 65 -14.62 8.20 9.26
N LYS A 66 -13.40 8.70 9.34
CA LYS A 66 -13.05 9.99 9.92
C LYS A 66 -12.20 10.78 8.93
N THR A 67 -12.69 11.96 8.58
CA THR A 67 -11.99 12.96 7.77
C THR A 67 -10.58 13.23 8.33
N PRO A 68 -9.53 13.28 7.49
CA PRO A 68 -9.60 13.48 6.04
C PRO A 68 -9.77 12.23 5.16
N LEU A 69 -9.75 11.02 5.72
CA LEU A 69 -9.90 9.81 4.92
C LEU A 69 -11.36 9.58 4.54
N GLN A 70 -11.57 9.15 3.29
CA GLN A 70 -12.88 8.81 2.75
C GLN A 70 -12.78 7.78 1.62
N ILE A 71 -13.91 7.16 1.30
CA ILE A 71 -14.02 6.23 0.16
C ILE A 71 -15.08 6.70 -0.83
N MET A 72 -14.89 6.35 -2.10
CA MET A 72 -16.02 6.26 -3.01
C MET A 72 -16.89 5.07 -2.62
N ARG A 73 -18.17 5.11 -3.01
CA ARG A 73 -19.04 3.93 -2.87
C ARG A 73 -18.35 2.72 -3.53
N PRO A 74 -18.43 1.51 -2.95
CA PRO A 74 -17.98 0.30 -3.62
C PRO A 74 -18.62 0.16 -5.02
N LEU A 75 -17.83 -0.30 -5.98
CA LEU A 75 -18.24 -0.51 -7.36
C LEU A 75 -17.99 -1.96 -7.78
N TRP A 76 -18.80 -2.48 -8.70
CA TRP A 76 -18.62 -3.79 -9.33
C TRP A 76 -18.46 -3.59 -10.83
N ILE A 77 -17.23 -3.31 -11.25
CA ILE A 77 -16.91 -2.82 -12.60
C ILE A 77 -16.15 -3.82 -13.45
N ASP A 78 -15.79 -4.98 -12.89
CA ASP A 78 -15.11 -6.04 -13.61
C ASP A 78 -16.15 -7.03 -14.16
N PRO A 79 -16.39 -7.07 -15.49
CA PRO A 79 -17.36 -7.99 -16.08
C PRO A 79 -16.94 -9.46 -15.96
N ALA A 80 -15.62 -9.71 -15.88
CA ALA A 80 -15.09 -11.06 -15.72
C ALA A 80 -15.07 -11.51 -14.25
N GLN A 81 -15.15 -10.55 -13.32
CA GLN A 81 -15.34 -10.79 -11.88
C GLN A 81 -16.45 -9.91 -11.28
N PRO A 82 -17.73 -10.18 -11.62
CA PRO A 82 -18.86 -9.35 -11.20
C PRO A 82 -19.07 -9.32 -9.67
N GLY A 83 -18.50 -10.29 -8.95
CA GLY A 83 -18.54 -10.37 -7.49
C GLY A 83 -17.48 -9.53 -6.76
N MET A 84 -16.50 -8.96 -7.48
CA MET A 84 -15.37 -8.24 -6.89
C MET A 84 -15.73 -6.77 -6.59
N SER A 85 -15.44 -6.33 -5.37
CA SER A 85 -15.68 -4.97 -4.91
C SER A 85 -14.47 -4.07 -5.18
N TYR A 86 -14.65 -3.01 -5.95
CA TYR A 86 -13.66 -1.97 -6.23
C TYR A 86 -13.92 -0.76 -5.34
N VAL A 87 -12.92 -0.37 -4.56
CA VAL A 87 -13.02 0.72 -3.59
C VAL A 87 -11.87 1.70 -3.80
N TYR A 88 -12.24 2.95 -4.06
CA TYR A 88 -11.30 4.05 -4.22
C TYR A 88 -11.12 4.81 -2.90
N LEU A 89 -9.89 4.84 -2.42
CA LEU A 89 -9.44 5.52 -1.21
C LEU A 89 -9.04 6.95 -1.54
N MET A 90 -9.43 7.90 -0.71
CA MET A 90 -9.16 9.33 -0.91
C MET A 90 -8.85 10.01 0.42
N ALA A 91 -8.04 11.07 0.36
CA ALA A 91 -7.83 11.98 1.47
C ALA A 91 -8.25 13.40 1.06
N THR A 92 -9.13 14.03 1.82
CA THR A 92 -9.48 15.45 1.63
C THR A 92 -8.28 16.31 2.03
N GLY A 93 -7.81 17.19 1.15
CA GLY A 93 -6.62 18.04 1.40
C GLY A 93 -5.54 17.93 0.34
N GLY A 94 -5.68 16.98 -0.60
CA GLY A 94 -4.79 16.86 -1.77
C GLY A 94 -3.41 16.29 -1.48
N GLY A 95 -3.16 15.81 -0.26
CA GLY A 95 -1.92 15.19 0.19
C GLY A 95 -1.86 15.07 1.71
N ILE A 96 -0.74 14.57 2.22
CA ILE A 96 -0.45 14.41 3.64
C ILE A 96 0.36 15.61 4.11
N ALA A 97 -0.12 16.30 5.14
CA ALA A 97 0.49 17.50 5.70
C ALA A 97 1.21 17.23 7.03
N GLN A 98 1.93 18.25 7.51
CA GLN A 98 2.62 18.24 8.80
C GLN A 98 1.73 17.71 9.93
N ALA A 99 2.26 16.80 10.74
CA ALA A 99 1.58 16.21 11.90
C ALA A 99 0.32 15.37 11.58
N ASP A 100 0.04 15.05 10.31
CA ASP A 100 -1.09 14.18 9.96
C ASP A 100 -0.83 12.73 10.45
N ARG A 101 -1.89 12.06 10.94
CA ARG A 101 -1.88 10.67 11.40
C ARG A 101 -3.03 9.91 10.75
N TYR A 102 -2.72 9.09 9.76
CA TYR A 102 -3.71 8.32 9.01
C TYR A 102 -3.63 6.84 9.38
N ARG A 103 -4.79 6.22 9.58
CA ARG A 103 -4.93 4.80 9.84
C ARG A 103 -6.05 4.21 8.97
N MET A 104 -5.74 3.12 8.29
CA MET A 104 -6.66 2.39 7.43
C MET A 104 -6.65 0.92 7.84
N ASP A 105 -7.79 0.39 8.27
CA ASP A 105 -7.98 -1.01 8.61
C ASP A 105 -8.96 -1.65 7.62
N PHE A 106 -8.50 -2.65 6.89
CA PHE A 106 -9.29 -3.40 5.92
C PHE A 106 -9.41 -4.85 6.38
N HIS A 107 -10.62 -5.28 6.71
CA HIS A 107 -10.94 -6.67 6.99
C HIS A 107 -11.69 -7.29 5.82
N CYS A 108 -11.02 -8.16 5.08
CA CYS A 108 -11.57 -8.92 3.97
C CYS A 108 -11.95 -10.30 4.47
N GLY A 109 -13.24 -10.49 4.77
CA GLY A 109 -13.77 -11.75 5.32
C GLY A 109 -13.64 -12.94 4.35
N PRO A 110 -14.02 -14.15 4.80
CA PRO A 110 -13.82 -15.37 4.01
C PRO A 110 -14.44 -15.29 2.62
N GLY A 111 -13.70 -15.75 1.60
CA GLY A 111 -14.15 -15.79 0.21
C GLY A 111 -14.39 -14.44 -0.48
N THR A 112 -14.09 -13.31 0.18
CA THR A 112 -14.27 -11.99 -0.41
C THR A 112 -13.29 -11.72 -1.55
N GLN A 113 -13.68 -10.87 -2.49
CA GLN A 113 -12.85 -10.37 -3.59
C GLN A 113 -12.89 -8.84 -3.55
N VAL A 114 -11.75 -8.21 -3.29
CA VAL A 114 -11.66 -6.75 -3.07
C VAL A 114 -10.47 -6.16 -3.81
N HIS A 115 -10.69 -5.07 -4.53
CA HIS A 115 -9.66 -4.21 -5.09
C HIS A 115 -9.70 -2.85 -4.38
N LEU A 116 -8.62 -2.50 -3.70
CA LEU A 116 -8.41 -1.24 -3.00
C LEU A 116 -7.33 -0.46 -3.74
N THR A 117 -7.67 0.75 -4.18
CA THR A 117 -6.72 1.65 -4.83
C THR A 117 -7.00 3.08 -4.41
N THR A 118 -6.06 3.99 -4.60
CA THR A 118 -6.31 5.42 -4.41
C THR A 118 -6.91 6.03 -5.68
N GLN A 119 -7.48 7.24 -5.56
CA GLN A 119 -7.99 7.99 -6.71
C GLN A 119 -6.89 8.77 -7.45
N ALA A 120 -5.78 9.09 -6.76
CA ALA A 120 -4.65 9.83 -7.32
C ALA A 120 -3.38 9.58 -6.50
N ALA A 121 -2.24 9.98 -7.08
CA ALA A 121 -0.95 9.96 -6.42
C ALA A 121 -0.98 10.71 -5.07
N THR A 122 -0.35 10.12 -4.05
CA THR A 122 -0.30 10.68 -2.69
C THR A 122 0.86 11.65 -2.57
N LYS A 123 0.56 12.94 -2.50
CA LYS A 123 1.57 13.98 -2.24
C LYS A 123 1.88 14.04 -0.75
N VAL A 124 3.15 14.07 -0.38
CA VAL A 124 3.57 14.32 1.01
C VAL A 124 4.22 15.69 1.05
N PHE A 125 3.57 16.64 1.73
CA PHE A 125 4.00 18.03 1.76
C PHE A 125 5.23 18.26 2.65
N ARG A 126 5.85 19.44 2.50
CA ARG A 126 6.92 19.94 3.36
C ARG A 126 6.49 19.97 4.83
N MET A 127 7.41 19.67 5.73
CA MET A 127 7.19 19.75 7.18
C MET A 127 8.37 20.44 7.87
N GLU A 128 8.06 21.46 8.67
CA GLU A 128 9.04 22.24 9.45
C GLU A 128 9.19 21.67 10.86
N HIS A 129 8.11 21.08 11.37
CA HIS A 129 8.03 20.44 12.67
C HIS A 129 7.39 19.06 12.55
N ASP A 130 7.67 18.19 13.52
CA ASP A 130 7.13 16.84 13.62
C ASP A 130 7.32 16.01 12.31
N TYR A 131 6.58 14.92 12.18
CA TYR A 131 6.45 14.11 10.97
C TYR A 131 4.97 13.84 10.67
N ALA A 132 4.66 13.20 9.55
CA ALA A 132 3.36 12.59 9.31
C ALA A 132 3.47 11.07 9.16
N SER A 133 2.39 10.35 9.46
CA SER A 133 2.38 8.89 9.33
C SER A 133 1.11 8.33 8.72
N GLN A 134 1.27 7.25 7.96
CA GLN A 134 0.17 6.44 7.44
C GLN A 134 0.34 4.97 7.87
N ARG A 135 -0.71 4.40 8.45
CA ARG A 135 -0.79 2.99 8.82
C ARG A 135 -1.86 2.31 7.99
N VAL A 136 -1.52 1.18 7.41
CA VAL A 136 -2.45 0.31 6.69
C VAL A 136 -2.39 -1.07 7.34
N HIS A 137 -3.52 -1.57 7.81
CA HIS A 137 -3.68 -2.95 8.26
C HIS A 137 -4.66 -3.65 7.32
N LEU A 138 -4.21 -4.73 6.69
CA LEU A 138 -5.02 -5.53 5.78
C LEU A 138 -5.08 -6.96 6.31
N THR A 139 -6.28 -7.43 6.63
CA THR A 139 -6.53 -8.82 7.01
C THR A 139 -7.31 -9.50 5.90
N ALA A 140 -6.72 -10.55 5.35
CA ALA A 140 -7.31 -11.40 4.32
C ALA A 140 -7.63 -12.78 4.90
N ASP A 141 -8.90 -13.05 5.14
CA ASP A 141 -9.37 -14.33 5.67
C ASP A 141 -9.38 -15.42 4.58
N SER A 142 -9.54 -16.69 4.99
CA SER A 142 -9.39 -17.83 4.09
C SER A 142 -10.27 -17.73 2.83
N GLY A 143 -9.68 -18.06 1.69
CA GLY A 143 -10.33 -17.99 0.38
C GLY A 143 -10.52 -16.59 -0.19
N SER A 144 -10.21 -15.53 0.57
CA SER A 144 -10.29 -14.17 0.04
C SER A 144 -9.22 -13.90 -1.02
N TYR A 145 -9.52 -12.97 -1.92
CA TYR A 145 -8.62 -12.44 -2.94
C TYR A 145 -8.61 -10.92 -2.82
N VAL A 146 -7.49 -10.35 -2.39
CA VAL A 146 -7.40 -8.93 -2.04
C VAL A 146 -6.27 -8.27 -2.82
N GLU A 147 -6.56 -7.13 -3.42
CA GLU A 147 -5.58 -6.30 -4.10
C GLU A 147 -5.53 -4.94 -3.41
N TYR A 148 -4.36 -4.56 -2.89
CA TYR A 148 -4.09 -3.22 -2.39
C TYR A 148 -3.02 -2.59 -3.28
N LEU A 149 -3.48 -1.80 -4.26
CA LEU A 149 -2.67 -1.22 -5.32
C LEU A 149 -2.86 0.30 -5.36
N PRO A 150 -2.31 1.04 -4.38
CA PRO A 150 -2.37 2.51 -4.37
C PRO A 150 -1.57 3.12 -5.53
N ASP A 151 -1.90 4.35 -5.87
CA ASP A 151 -1.13 5.19 -6.80
C ASP A 151 0.19 5.67 -6.14
N PRO A 152 1.15 6.17 -6.93
CA PRO A 152 2.46 6.54 -6.42
C PRO A 152 2.45 7.58 -5.29
N LEU A 153 3.40 7.42 -4.36
CA LEU A 153 3.72 8.39 -3.33
C LEU A 153 4.81 9.35 -3.82
N ILE A 154 4.55 10.66 -3.66
CA ILE A 154 5.39 11.75 -4.15
C ILE A 154 5.81 12.62 -2.95
N PRO A 155 7.02 12.42 -2.41
CA PRO A 155 7.53 13.24 -1.31
C PRO A 155 8.03 14.59 -1.83
N PHE A 156 7.58 15.68 -1.23
CA PHE A 156 8.08 17.02 -1.56
C PHE A 156 9.36 17.33 -0.78
N ARG A 157 10.03 18.42 -1.17
CA ARG A 157 11.11 19.01 -0.38
C ARG A 157 10.76 19.09 1.12
N ASP A 158 11.72 18.72 1.97
CA ASP A 158 11.63 18.73 3.43
C ASP A 158 10.49 17.88 4.03
N ALA A 159 9.86 16.97 3.25
CA ALA A 159 8.87 16.05 3.78
C ALA A 159 9.47 15.09 4.82
N ARG A 160 8.68 14.76 5.85
CA ARG A 160 9.05 13.87 6.97
C ARG A 160 7.95 12.83 7.13
N PHE A 161 8.15 11.63 6.60
CA PHE A 161 7.05 10.68 6.47
C PHE A 161 7.41 9.26 6.83
N TYR A 162 6.47 8.60 7.49
CA TYR A 162 6.53 7.19 7.82
C TYR A 162 5.26 6.44 7.41
N GLN A 163 5.42 5.44 6.55
CA GLN A 163 4.37 4.52 6.17
C GLN A 163 4.63 3.14 6.76
N ARG A 164 3.59 2.52 7.31
CA ARG A 164 3.62 1.12 7.72
C ARG A 164 2.41 0.36 7.18
N THR A 165 2.68 -0.70 6.44
CA THR A 165 1.68 -1.60 5.85
C THR A 165 1.84 -2.98 6.49
N GLU A 166 0.81 -3.44 7.21
CA GLU A 166 0.80 -4.73 7.88
C GLU A 166 -0.30 -5.60 7.27
N VAL A 167 0.08 -6.79 6.83
CA VAL A 167 -0.77 -7.67 6.04
C VAL A 167 -0.83 -9.02 6.72
N THR A 168 -2.03 -9.43 7.10
CA THR A 168 -2.30 -10.74 7.68
C THR A 168 -3.00 -11.62 6.64
N VAL A 169 -2.35 -12.70 6.22
CA VAL A 169 -2.84 -13.57 5.14
C VAL A 169 -3.15 -14.97 5.66
N ALA A 170 -4.44 -15.31 5.77
CA ALA A 170 -4.86 -16.65 6.14
C ALA A 170 -4.46 -17.70 5.07
N PRO A 171 -4.31 -18.98 5.43
CA PRO A 171 -4.18 -20.06 4.45
C PRO A 171 -5.34 -20.06 3.45
N GLY A 172 -5.04 -20.28 2.17
CA GLY A 172 -5.98 -20.22 1.04
C GLY A 172 -6.36 -18.79 0.59
N ALA A 173 -5.91 -17.75 1.29
CA ALA A 173 -6.10 -16.36 0.86
C ALA A 173 -5.02 -15.94 -0.14
N THR A 174 -5.36 -14.99 -1.00
CA THR A 174 -4.44 -14.36 -1.95
C THR A 174 -4.41 -12.86 -1.71
N VAL A 175 -3.23 -12.28 -1.58
CA VAL A 175 -3.06 -10.83 -1.43
C VAL A 175 -2.00 -10.31 -2.40
N LEU A 176 -2.36 -9.26 -3.14
CA LEU A 176 -1.45 -8.44 -3.92
C LEU A 176 -1.26 -7.10 -3.20
N VAL A 177 -0.01 -6.71 -2.94
CA VAL A 177 0.33 -5.45 -2.27
C VAL A 177 1.34 -4.69 -3.11
N GLY A 178 0.92 -3.53 -3.62
CA GLY A 178 1.76 -2.62 -4.38
C GLY A 178 2.23 -1.44 -3.54
N ASP A 179 3.46 -0.99 -3.78
CA ASP A 179 3.98 0.29 -3.27
C ASP A 179 4.85 0.94 -4.35
N THR A 180 4.64 2.23 -4.62
CA THR A 180 5.42 2.99 -5.60
C THR A 180 5.86 4.30 -4.97
N LEU A 181 7.17 4.52 -4.90
CA LEU A 181 7.77 5.75 -4.39
C LEU A 181 8.45 6.50 -5.53
N THR A 182 8.27 7.81 -5.55
CA THR A 182 8.99 8.72 -6.45
C THR A 182 10.10 9.42 -5.69
N ALA A 183 11.23 9.72 -6.35
CA ALA A 183 12.36 10.45 -5.78
C ALA A 183 11.96 11.87 -5.34
N GLY A 184 10.89 12.43 -5.89
CA GLY A 184 10.28 13.65 -5.41
C GLY A 184 9.34 14.27 -6.42
N ARG A 185 9.15 15.58 -6.34
CA ARG A 185 8.36 16.34 -7.31
C ARG A 185 9.20 16.65 -8.56
N LEU A 186 9.42 15.63 -9.39
CA LEU A 186 10.34 15.65 -10.54
C LEU A 186 10.06 16.78 -11.53
N ALA A 187 8.79 17.05 -11.83
CA ALA A 187 8.36 18.13 -12.70
C ALA A 187 8.75 19.54 -12.19
N ARG A 188 9.17 19.66 -10.93
CA ARG A 188 9.68 20.90 -10.31
C ARG A 188 11.15 20.79 -9.92
N GLY A 189 11.87 19.80 -10.46
CA GLY A 189 13.30 19.59 -10.22
C GLY A 189 13.64 19.06 -8.84
N GLU A 190 12.66 18.60 -8.06
CA GLU A 190 12.91 18.02 -6.74
C GLU A 190 13.20 16.53 -6.85
N ARG A 191 14.45 16.15 -6.56
CA ARG A 191 14.91 14.75 -6.44
C ARG A 191 15.57 14.57 -5.09
N HIS A 192 15.12 13.57 -4.35
CA HIS A 192 15.59 13.25 -3.00
C HIS A 192 15.74 14.49 -2.12
N ALA A 193 14.74 15.40 -2.18
CA ALA A 193 14.76 16.67 -1.46
C ALA A 193 13.99 16.62 -0.14
N TYR A 194 13.33 15.51 0.17
CA TYR A 194 12.64 15.26 1.43
C TYR A 194 13.64 15.14 2.59
N ARG A 195 13.17 15.35 3.83
CA ARG A 195 14.02 15.18 5.01
C ARG A 195 14.19 13.70 5.37
N MET A 196 13.08 12.95 5.35
CA MET A 196 13.06 11.52 5.64
C MET A 196 11.80 10.89 5.04
N LEU A 197 11.97 9.75 4.37
CA LEU A 197 10.90 8.87 3.95
C LEU A 197 11.21 7.46 4.45
N ALA A 198 10.38 6.94 5.35
CA ALA A 198 10.47 5.59 5.88
C ALA A 198 9.25 4.78 5.45
N THR A 199 9.46 3.57 4.91
CA THR A 199 8.37 2.63 4.65
C THR A 199 8.69 1.27 5.27
N ASP A 200 7.69 0.64 5.86
CA ASP A 200 7.74 -0.72 6.38
C ASP A 200 6.55 -1.53 5.85
N LEU A 201 6.83 -2.60 5.13
CA LEU A 201 5.87 -3.65 4.80
C LEU A 201 6.16 -4.87 5.68
N ARG A 202 5.13 -5.41 6.32
CA ARG A 202 5.19 -6.67 7.05
C ARG A 202 4.03 -7.56 6.62
N VAL A 203 4.34 -8.75 6.13
CA VAL A 203 3.36 -9.78 5.79
C VAL A 203 3.52 -10.96 6.74
N SER A 204 2.43 -11.37 7.39
CA SER A 204 2.40 -12.50 8.32
C SER A 204 1.16 -13.36 8.17
N ARG A 205 1.22 -14.57 8.73
CA ARG A 205 0.05 -15.42 8.98
C ARG A 205 -0.70 -14.97 10.24
N PRO A 206 -1.96 -15.41 10.43
CA PRO A 206 -2.75 -15.07 11.62
C PRO A 206 -2.12 -15.53 12.95
N ASP A 207 -1.31 -16.59 12.92
CA ASP A 207 -0.56 -17.09 14.09
C ASP A 207 0.71 -16.28 14.40
N GLY A 208 0.98 -15.21 13.64
CA GLY A 208 2.17 -14.37 13.78
C GLY A 208 3.38 -14.84 12.96
N THR A 209 3.30 -15.98 12.27
CA THR A 209 4.39 -16.47 11.41
C THR A 209 4.71 -15.44 10.33
N LEU A 210 5.95 -14.95 10.32
CA LEU A 210 6.41 -13.97 9.35
C LEU A 210 6.62 -14.62 7.97
N LEU A 211 6.11 -13.95 6.93
CA LEU A 211 6.23 -14.35 5.53
C LEU A 211 7.20 -13.44 4.76
N ALA A 212 7.06 -12.12 4.91
CA ALA A 212 7.89 -11.15 4.20
C ALA A 212 8.02 -9.84 5.00
N ILE A 213 9.18 -9.19 4.86
CA ILE A 213 9.43 -7.82 5.30
C ILE A 213 10.11 -7.08 4.16
N ASP A 214 9.67 -5.86 3.91
CA ASP A 214 10.40 -4.90 3.10
C ASP A 214 10.47 -3.57 3.86
N THR A 215 11.65 -2.99 3.93
CA THR A 215 11.96 -1.84 4.78
C THR A 215 12.81 -0.87 3.98
N LEU A 216 12.30 0.34 3.77
CA LEU A 216 13.05 1.42 3.13
C LEU A 216 13.26 2.56 4.13
N ARG A 217 14.50 3.05 4.19
CA ARG A 217 14.91 4.21 4.99
C ARG A 217 15.62 5.17 4.07
N LEU A 218 14.91 6.22 3.67
CA LEU A 218 15.35 7.14 2.64
C LEU A 218 15.58 8.51 3.28
N ALA A 219 16.85 8.78 3.59
CA ALA A 219 17.33 10.10 3.99
C ALA A 219 18.36 10.57 2.95
N PRO A 220 18.24 11.77 2.36
CA PRO A 220 19.24 12.26 1.41
C PRO A 220 20.64 12.28 2.04
N GLY A 221 21.64 11.88 1.27
CA GLY A 221 23.01 11.69 1.76
C GLY A 221 23.29 10.33 2.42
N ALA A 222 22.27 9.52 2.72
CA ALA A 222 22.41 8.19 3.30
C ALA A 222 22.22 7.05 2.27
N GLY A 223 22.75 7.23 1.05
CA GLY A 223 22.76 6.15 0.04
C GLY A 223 21.42 5.92 -0.69
N VAL A 224 20.56 6.93 -0.78
CA VAL A 224 19.28 6.87 -1.53
C VAL A 224 19.42 6.48 -3.00
N LEU A 225 20.61 6.62 -3.58
CA LEU A 225 20.94 6.20 -4.95
C LEU A 225 21.53 4.78 -5.03
N GLY A 226 21.65 4.08 -3.90
CA GLY A 226 22.22 2.74 -3.84
C GLY A 226 21.37 1.69 -4.56
N PRO A 227 21.97 0.54 -4.95
CA PRO A 227 21.29 -0.48 -5.74
C PRO A 227 20.12 -1.18 -5.02
N GLY A 228 20.08 -1.10 -3.69
CA GLY A 228 18.96 -1.65 -2.89
C GLY A 228 17.72 -0.75 -2.83
N VAL A 229 17.81 0.47 -3.35
CA VAL A 229 16.76 1.50 -3.30
C VAL A 229 16.45 2.00 -4.72
N PHE A 230 16.83 3.23 -5.08
CA PHE A 230 16.57 3.79 -6.40
C PHE A 230 17.58 3.39 -7.47
N ALA A 231 18.78 2.92 -7.11
CA ALA A 231 19.86 2.61 -8.06
C ALA A 231 20.16 3.72 -9.08
N GLY A 232 19.94 5.00 -8.70
CA GLY A 232 20.11 6.15 -9.58
C GLY A 232 18.86 6.57 -10.37
N HIS A 233 17.74 5.85 -10.26
CA HIS A 233 16.49 6.17 -10.96
C HIS A 233 15.56 7.09 -10.16
N ASP A 234 14.55 7.64 -10.83
CA ASP A 234 13.57 8.53 -10.20
C ASP A 234 12.37 7.81 -9.55
N HIS A 235 12.12 6.54 -9.87
CA HIS A 235 10.98 5.78 -9.34
C HIS A 235 11.38 4.38 -8.88
N VAL A 236 10.81 3.94 -7.75
CA VAL A 236 10.87 2.54 -7.29
C VAL A 236 9.45 2.03 -7.06
N ALA A 237 9.13 0.91 -7.69
CA ALA A 237 7.85 0.23 -7.55
C ALA A 237 8.08 -1.21 -7.13
N SER A 238 7.32 -1.68 -6.14
CA SER A 238 7.34 -3.05 -5.65
C SER A 238 5.93 -3.64 -5.70
N LEU A 239 5.82 -4.91 -6.07
CA LEU A 239 4.60 -5.70 -5.97
C LEU A 239 4.91 -7.03 -5.27
N PHE A 240 4.19 -7.29 -4.19
CA PHE A 240 4.25 -8.54 -3.45
C PHE A 240 2.97 -9.33 -3.70
N VAL A 241 3.10 -10.58 -4.13
CA VAL A 241 1.97 -11.47 -4.37
C VAL A 241 2.11 -12.67 -3.44
N VAL A 242 1.21 -12.77 -2.47
CA VAL A 242 1.18 -13.83 -1.47
C VAL A 242 0.02 -14.75 -1.79
N THR A 243 0.29 -15.99 -2.14
CA THR A 243 -0.72 -16.97 -2.55
C THR A 243 -0.16 -18.38 -2.44
N ASP A 244 -1.02 -19.33 -2.10
CA ASP A 244 -0.76 -20.77 -2.14
C ASP A 244 -1.53 -21.47 -3.29
N ARG A 245 -2.18 -20.71 -4.17
CA ARG A 245 -2.99 -21.23 -5.28
C ARG A 245 -2.17 -21.75 -6.45
N VAL A 246 -0.94 -21.27 -6.59
CA VAL A 246 0.00 -21.63 -7.65
C VAL A 246 1.41 -21.79 -7.06
N PRO A 247 2.28 -22.62 -7.66
CA PRO A 247 3.67 -22.71 -7.24
C PRO A 247 4.38 -21.36 -7.30
N ALA A 248 5.13 -21.01 -6.26
CA ALA A 248 5.83 -19.73 -6.17
C ALA A 248 6.80 -19.47 -7.32
N ALA A 249 7.51 -20.51 -7.78
CA ALA A 249 8.41 -20.41 -8.94
C ALA A 249 7.65 -20.01 -10.22
N GLY A 250 6.52 -20.66 -10.52
CA GLY A 250 5.71 -20.31 -11.69
C GLY A 250 5.11 -18.90 -11.62
N LEU A 251 4.80 -18.42 -10.41
CA LEU A 251 4.40 -17.03 -10.20
C LEU A 251 5.57 -16.05 -10.43
N ALA A 252 6.77 -16.38 -9.97
CA ALA A 252 7.98 -15.58 -10.25
C ALA A 252 8.28 -15.54 -11.75
N ASP A 253 8.20 -16.67 -12.46
CA ASP A 253 8.37 -16.73 -13.91
C ASP A 253 7.33 -15.85 -14.62
N THR A 254 6.06 -15.93 -14.20
CA THR A 254 4.98 -15.08 -14.73
C THR A 254 5.26 -13.58 -14.54
N LEU A 255 5.78 -13.17 -13.38
CA LEU A 255 6.17 -11.78 -13.12
C LEU A 255 7.36 -11.36 -14.00
N HIS A 256 8.34 -12.24 -14.19
CA HIS A 256 9.52 -11.97 -15.01
C HIS A 256 9.14 -11.81 -16.48
N GLU A 257 8.36 -12.75 -17.02
CA GLU A 257 7.88 -12.73 -18.41
C GLU A 257 7.04 -11.49 -18.71
N ALA A 258 6.20 -11.06 -17.75
CA ALA A 258 5.38 -9.86 -17.91
C ALA A 258 6.20 -8.56 -18.06
N LEU A 259 7.44 -8.54 -17.56
CA LEU A 259 8.35 -7.39 -17.66
C LEU A 259 9.40 -7.54 -18.76
N ALA A 260 9.63 -8.76 -19.24
CA ALA A 260 10.59 -9.05 -20.28
C ALA A 260 10.30 -8.20 -21.53
N GLY A 261 11.29 -7.40 -21.96
CA GLY A 261 11.16 -6.54 -23.14
C GLY A 261 10.53 -5.16 -22.91
N LEU A 262 10.07 -4.82 -21.70
CA LEU A 262 9.59 -3.46 -21.38
C LEU A 262 10.72 -2.45 -21.11
N GLY A 263 11.98 -2.94 -21.09
CA GLY A 263 13.20 -2.14 -20.94
C GLY A 263 13.36 -1.46 -19.58
N VAL A 264 12.49 -1.73 -18.60
CA VAL A 264 12.64 -1.22 -17.23
C VAL A 264 13.71 -2.03 -16.51
N LEU A 265 14.37 -1.45 -15.50
CA LEU A 265 15.26 -2.21 -14.63
C LEU A 265 14.42 -2.93 -13.59
N TYR A 266 14.56 -4.25 -13.43
CA TYR A 266 13.76 -5.00 -12.47
C TYR A 266 14.46 -6.24 -11.92
N GLY A 267 13.96 -6.73 -10.78
CA GLY A 267 14.31 -8.01 -10.20
C GLY A 267 13.05 -8.72 -9.69
N VAL A 268 13.01 -10.04 -9.88
CA VAL A 268 11.92 -10.91 -9.44
C VAL A 268 12.51 -12.02 -8.58
N SER A 269 11.82 -12.40 -7.50
CA SER A 269 12.19 -13.56 -6.71
C SER A 269 10.96 -14.19 -6.06
N VAL A 270 11.08 -15.49 -5.78
CA VAL A 270 10.18 -16.20 -4.85
C VAL A 270 10.29 -15.57 -3.46
N LEU A 271 9.16 -15.49 -2.75
CA LEU A 271 9.09 -15.09 -1.35
C LEU A 271 9.51 -16.25 -0.43
N PRO A 272 10.00 -15.97 0.79
CA PRO A 272 10.33 -17.01 1.76
C PRO A 272 9.18 -18.00 1.97
N ARG A 273 9.52 -19.26 2.28
CA ARG A 273 8.54 -20.34 2.55
C ARG A 273 7.62 -20.65 1.36
N ASP A 274 8.06 -20.34 0.14
CA ASP A 274 7.29 -20.55 -1.10
C ASP A 274 5.88 -19.96 -1.04
N CYS A 275 5.70 -18.87 -0.27
CA CYS A 275 4.38 -18.28 -0.03
C CYS A 275 3.91 -17.33 -1.13
N GLY A 276 4.63 -17.28 -2.25
CA GLY A 276 4.36 -16.43 -3.39
C GLY A 276 5.63 -15.87 -4.01
N ALA A 277 5.53 -14.74 -4.70
CA ALA A 277 6.66 -14.08 -5.34
C ALA A 277 6.52 -12.57 -5.26
N TRP A 278 7.62 -11.86 -5.51
CA TRP A 278 7.63 -10.41 -5.54
C TRP A 278 8.50 -9.90 -6.67
N VAL A 279 8.23 -8.66 -7.06
CA VAL A 279 9.00 -7.93 -8.06
C VAL A 279 9.27 -6.52 -7.56
N ARG A 280 10.47 -6.02 -7.85
CA ARG A 280 10.81 -4.60 -7.75
C ARG A 280 11.33 -4.13 -9.09
N LEU A 281 10.87 -2.96 -9.51
CA LEU A 281 11.28 -2.30 -10.73
C LEU A 281 11.62 -0.83 -10.49
N LEU A 282 12.55 -0.34 -11.30
CA LEU A 282 13.14 0.98 -11.26
C LEU A 282 13.10 1.58 -12.67
N ASP A 283 12.72 2.84 -12.77
CA ASP A 283 12.76 3.60 -14.03
C ASP A 283 12.70 5.11 -13.75
N ASP A 284 13.03 5.92 -14.76
CA ASP A 284 12.94 7.38 -14.68
C ASP A 284 11.60 7.92 -15.19
N SER A 285 10.86 7.11 -15.96
CA SER A 285 9.56 7.50 -16.50
C SER A 285 8.42 6.99 -15.62
N PRO A 286 7.57 7.88 -15.06
CA PRO A 286 6.40 7.44 -14.31
C PRO A 286 5.40 6.68 -15.20
N VAL A 287 5.39 6.96 -16.52
CA VAL A 287 4.55 6.25 -17.49
C VAL A 287 5.01 4.81 -17.65
N ARG A 288 6.32 4.59 -17.83
CA ARG A 288 6.88 3.24 -17.99
C ARG A 288 6.75 2.41 -16.72
N VAL A 289 6.92 3.02 -15.54
CA VAL A 289 6.62 2.37 -14.26
C VAL A 289 5.15 1.94 -14.19
N ALA A 290 4.22 2.82 -14.53
CA ALA A 290 2.79 2.51 -14.49
C ALA A 290 2.40 1.42 -15.51
N GLU A 291 2.99 1.43 -16.71
CA GLU A 291 2.81 0.38 -17.72
C GLU A 291 3.35 -0.97 -17.24
N ALA A 292 4.56 -0.98 -16.67
CA ALA A 292 5.18 -2.18 -16.11
C ALA A 292 4.38 -2.75 -14.94
N GLN A 293 3.93 -1.91 -14.00
CA GLN A 293 3.04 -2.32 -12.90
C GLN A 293 1.72 -2.89 -13.40
N ARG A 294 1.13 -2.29 -14.44
CA ARG A 294 -0.09 -2.80 -15.06
C ARG A 294 0.16 -4.15 -15.74
N ALA A 295 1.29 -4.33 -16.43
CA ALA A 295 1.64 -5.58 -17.07
C ALA A 295 1.74 -6.73 -16.05
N VAL A 296 2.47 -6.52 -14.94
CA VAL A 296 2.57 -7.55 -13.88
C VAL A 296 1.22 -7.81 -13.21
N TRP A 297 0.42 -6.77 -12.93
CA TRP A 297 -0.92 -6.95 -12.35
C TRP A 297 -1.83 -7.74 -13.30
N HIS A 298 -1.82 -7.42 -14.60
CA HIS A 298 -2.55 -8.17 -15.62
C HIS A 298 -2.11 -9.63 -15.70
N ALA A 299 -0.81 -9.90 -15.65
CA ALA A 299 -0.27 -11.26 -15.71
C ALA A 299 -0.69 -12.07 -14.47
N VAL A 300 -0.57 -11.50 -13.27
CA VAL A 300 -1.00 -12.14 -12.02
C VAL A 300 -2.51 -12.39 -12.00
N ARG A 301 -3.32 -11.43 -12.46
CA ARG A 301 -4.77 -11.61 -12.60
C ARG A 301 -5.12 -12.74 -13.56
N ARG A 302 -4.49 -12.80 -14.74
CA ARG A 302 -4.70 -13.88 -15.69
C ARG A 302 -4.34 -15.24 -15.11
N LEU A 303 -3.21 -15.33 -14.42
CA LEU A 303 -2.75 -16.57 -13.78
C LEU A 303 -3.71 -17.04 -12.68
N LEU A 304 -4.12 -16.14 -11.78
CA LEU A 304 -4.85 -16.51 -10.56
C LEU A 304 -6.37 -16.56 -10.74
N THR A 305 -6.91 -15.82 -11.71
CA THR A 305 -8.36 -15.70 -11.92
C THR A 305 -8.81 -15.95 -13.36
N GLY A 306 -7.88 -16.27 -14.27
CA GLY A 306 -8.19 -16.64 -15.66
C GLY A 306 -8.44 -15.46 -16.61
N HIS A 307 -8.39 -14.22 -16.13
CA HIS A 307 -8.66 -13.02 -16.94
C HIS A 307 -7.90 -11.79 -16.44
N PRO A 308 -7.63 -10.78 -17.27
CA PRO A 308 -7.03 -9.52 -16.83
C PRO A 308 -8.02 -8.68 -15.99
N PRO A 309 -7.54 -7.69 -15.23
CA PRO A 309 -8.42 -6.71 -14.58
C PRO A 309 -9.05 -5.77 -15.63
N PRO A 310 -10.14 -5.06 -15.29
CA PRO A 310 -10.72 -4.05 -16.15
C PRO A 310 -9.80 -2.82 -16.23
N ASP A 311 -9.95 -2.03 -17.29
CA ASP A 311 -9.36 -0.70 -17.34
C ASP A 311 -10.13 0.22 -16.39
N LEU A 312 -9.48 0.61 -15.29
CA LEU A 312 -10.09 1.41 -14.24
C LEU A 312 -10.40 2.86 -14.67
N ARG A 313 -9.85 3.34 -15.80
CA ARG A 313 -10.02 4.72 -16.31
C ARG A 313 -10.15 5.75 -15.20
N LYS A 314 -9.07 5.90 -14.41
CA LYS A 314 -9.03 6.92 -13.36
C LYS A 314 -9.11 8.31 -14.02
N PRO A 315 -10.01 9.20 -13.57
CA PRO A 315 -10.14 10.54 -14.11
C PRO A 315 -8.90 11.42 -13.83
#